data_AF-A0A9X2S5H9-F1
#
_entry.id   AF-A0A9X2S5H9-F1
#
_cell.length_a   1.000
_cell.length_b   1.000
_cell.length_c   1.000
_cell.angle_alpha   90.00
_cell.angle_beta   90.00
_cell.angle_gamma   90.00
#
_symmetry.space_group_name_H-M   'P 1'
#
loop_
_entity.id
_entity.type
_entity.pdbx_description
1 polymer ?
#
loop_
_entity_poly.entity_id
_entity_poly.type
_entity_poly.pdbx_seq_one_letter_code
_entity_poly.pdbx_strand_id
1 'polypeptide(L)'
;RRDYKKTKEEEATKRLAIEKATEIHLEKIKSSKEMVENISKAIFNERKNVIDKSFDVLERALDEDKDSVAIEAMNGISNIVKESPLKDFDSISNALQNDDIDLIL
;
A
#
# COMPACT_ATOMS: atom_id res chain seq x y z
N ARG A 1 -5.58 -40.87 36.07
CA ARG A 1 -5.11 -41.17 34.67
C ARG A 1 -6.03 -40.55 33.60
N ARG A 2 -7.36 -40.54 33.77
CA ARG A 2 -8.31 -40.01 32.78
C ARG A 2 -8.24 -38.48 32.66
N ASP A 3 -8.17 -37.79 33.80
CA ASP A 3 -8.09 -36.31 33.84
C ASP A 3 -6.81 -35.78 33.20
N TYR A 4 -5.67 -36.44 33.45
CA TYR A 4 -4.41 -36.11 32.78
C TYR A 4 -4.51 -36.20 31.24
N LYS A 5 -5.18 -37.23 30.71
CA LYS A 5 -5.35 -37.36 29.25
C LYS A 5 -6.22 -36.24 28.68
N LYS A 6 -7.29 -35.88 29.39
CA LYS A 6 -8.19 -34.78 29.01
C LYS A 6 -7.45 -33.44 29.02
N THR A 7 -6.74 -33.10 30.09
CA THR A 7 -5.94 -31.86 30.15
C THR A 7 -4.86 -31.84 29.06
N LYS A 8 -4.20 -32.97 28.79
CA LYS A 8 -3.20 -33.05 27.72
C LYS A 8 -3.80 -32.75 26.34
N GLU A 9 -5.00 -33.27 26.07
CA GLU A 9 -5.74 -33.04 24.82
C GLU A 9 -6.20 -31.59 24.70
N GLU A 10 -6.76 -31.00 25.76
CA GLU A 10 -7.16 -29.59 25.80
C GLU A 10 -5.97 -28.65 25.54
N GLU A 11 -4.82 -28.89 26.18
CA GLU A 11 -3.61 -28.11 25.97
C GLU A 11 -2.97 -28.35 24.60
N ALA A 12 -3.22 -29.49 23.95
CA ALA A 12 -2.80 -29.72 22.57
C ALA A 12 -3.68 -28.90 21.60
N THR A 13 -4.99 -28.90 21.81
CA THR A 13 -5.94 -28.10 21.01
C THR A 13 -5.68 -26.61 21.14
N LYS A 14 -5.42 -26.10 22.35
CA LYS A 14 -5.06 -24.69 22.56
C LYS A 14 -3.79 -24.30 21.82
N ARG A 15 -2.75 -25.15 21.87
CA ARG A 15 -1.49 -24.92 21.14
C ARG A 15 -1.73 -24.89 19.63
N LEU A 16 -2.50 -25.84 19.12
CA LEU A 16 -2.87 -25.86 17.70
C LEU A 16 -3.65 -24.61 17.29
N ALA A 17 -4.58 -24.14 18.13
CA ALA A 17 -5.34 -22.91 17.88
C ALA A 17 -4.42 -21.68 17.81
N ILE A 18 -3.45 -21.57 18.73
CA ILE A 18 -2.44 -20.50 18.73
C ILE A 18 -1.57 -20.56 17.48
N GLU A 19 -1.11 -21.76 17.08
CA GLU A 19 -0.32 -21.95 15.86
C GLU A 19 -1.11 -21.50 14.63
N LYS A 20 -2.39 -21.88 14.51
CA LYS A 20 -3.26 -21.47 13.39
C LYS A 20 -3.57 -19.98 13.38
N ALA A 21 -3.81 -19.38 14.54
CA ALA A 21 -3.96 -17.92 14.64
C ALA A 21 -2.67 -17.20 14.21
N THR A 22 -1.50 -17.74 14.59
CA THR A 22 -0.20 -17.21 14.20
C THR A 22 0.01 -17.29 12.69
N GLU A 23 -0.30 -18.44 12.07
CA GLU A 23 -0.23 -18.61 10.60
C GLU A 23 -1.10 -17.57 9.88
N ILE A 24 -2.35 -17.38 10.33
CA ILE A 24 -3.27 -16.40 9.76
C ILE A 24 -2.72 -14.98 9.89
N HIS A 25 -2.23 -14.59 11.08
CA HIS A 25 -1.68 -13.26 11.29
C HIS A 25 -0.43 -13.00 10.44
N LEU A 26 0.46 -13.98 10.31
CA LEU A 26 1.64 -13.85 9.45
C LEU A 26 1.25 -13.67 7.99
N GLU A 27 0.24 -14.40 7.51
CA GLU A 27 -0.23 -14.27 6.13
C GLU A 27 -0.92 -12.93 5.88
N LYS A 28 -1.70 -12.44 6.85
CA LYS A 28 -2.25 -11.07 6.80
C LYS A 28 -1.14 -10.03 6.68
N ILE A 29 -0.09 -10.11 7.52
CA ILE A 29 1.05 -9.18 7.48
C ILE A 29 1.73 -9.20 6.10
N LYS A 30 1.94 -10.38 5.52
CA LYS A 30 2.54 -10.51 4.18
C LYS A 30 1.66 -9.88 3.11
N SER A 31 0.36 -10.17 3.12
CA SER A 31 -0.60 -9.62 2.16
C SER A 31 -0.66 -8.09 2.25
N SER A 32 -0.75 -7.53 3.47
CA SER A 32 -0.72 -6.09 3.67
C SER A 32 0.58 -5.46 3.16
N LYS A 33 1.73 -6.10 3.42
CA LYS A 33 3.03 -5.65 2.90
C LYS A 33 3.04 -5.62 1.37
N GLU A 34 2.65 -6.72 0.72
CA GLU A 34 2.63 -6.82 -0.74
C GLU A 34 1.72 -5.75 -1.36
N MET A 35 0.55 -5.52 -0.76
CA MET A 35 -0.38 -4.51 -1.24
C MET A 35 0.21 -3.09 -1.11
N VAL A 36 0.82 -2.76 0.04
CA VAL A 36 1.50 -1.47 0.26
C VAL A 36 2.61 -1.26 -0.77
N GLU A 37 3.43 -2.28 -1.02
CA GLU A 37 4.50 -2.21 -2.02
C GLU A 37 3.95 -1.98 -3.43
N ASN A 38 2.88 -2.70 -3.80
CA ASN A 38 2.28 -2.61 -5.13
C ASN A 38 1.61 -1.26 -5.36
N ILE A 39 0.86 -0.75 -4.39
CA ILE A 39 0.21 0.56 -4.46
C ILE A 39 1.27 1.66 -4.55
N SER A 40 2.31 1.59 -3.72
CA SER A 40 3.41 2.56 -3.78
C SER A 40 4.06 2.56 -5.17
N LYS A 41 4.44 1.38 -5.70
CA LYS A 41 5.01 1.26 -7.04
C LYS A 41 4.09 1.85 -8.11
N ALA A 42 2.79 1.57 -8.05
CA ALA A 42 1.82 2.10 -9.00
C ALA A 42 1.76 3.64 -8.97
N ILE A 43 1.68 4.22 -7.77
CA ILE A 43 1.68 5.68 -7.57
C ILE A 43 2.95 6.32 -8.12
N PHE A 44 4.12 5.78 -7.77
CA PHE A 44 5.40 6.33 -8.22
C PHE A 44 5.56 6.22 -9.74
N ASN A 45 5.16 5.09 -10.34
CA ASN A 45 5.20 4.91 -11.79
C ASN A 45 4.27 5.88 -12.51
N GLU A 46 3.04 6.08 -12.02
CA GLU A 46 2.12 7.02 -12.62
C GLU A 46 2.65 8.45 -12.56
N ARG A 47 3.17 8.86 -11.40
CA ARG A 47 3.81 10.17 -11.24
C ARG A 47 4.99 10.36 -12.18
N LYS A 48 5.85 9.34 -12.35
CA LYS A 48 6.94 9.38 -13.33
C LYS A 48 6.40 9.61 -14.73
N ASN A 49 5.41 8.83 -15.16
CA ASN A 49 4.82 8.94 -16.50
C ASN A 49 4.23 10.32 -16.77
N VAL A 50 3.55 10.93 -15.78
CA VAL A 50 2.98 12.27 -15.91
C VAL A 50 4.08 13.33 -15.98
N ILE A 51 5.13 13.22 -15.17
CA ILE A 51 6.27 14.14 -15.21
C ILE A 51 7.00 14.04 -16.55
N ASP A 52 7.31 12.84 -17.02
CA ASP A 52 7.98 12.62 -18.31
C ASP A 52 7.16 13.25 -19.45
N LYS A 53 5.85 13.01 -19.51
CA LYS A 53 4.97 13.64 -20.52
C LYS A 53 4.91 15.17 -20.38
N SER A 54 4.98 15.70 -19.16
CA SER A 54 4.99 17.15 -18.94
C SER A 54 6.28 17.77 -19.47
N PHE A 55 7.41 17.07 -19.35
CA PHE A 55 8.67 17.48 -19.99
C PHE A 55 8.58 17.41 -21.52
N ASP A 56 7.99 16.37 -22.10
CA ASP A 56 7.77 16.29 -23.56
C ASP A 56 6.89 17.44 -24.08
N VAL A 57 5.91 17.90 -23.28
CA VAL A 57 5.08 19.07 -23.62
C VAL A 57 5.90 20.36 -23.51
N LEU A 58 6.72 20.50 -22.46
CA LEU A 58 7.59 21.65 -22.27
C LEU A 58 8.58 21.80 -23.43
N GLU A 59 9.27 20.72 -23.80
CA GLU A 59 10.23 20.73 -24.92
C GLU A 59 9.57 21.18 -26.22
N ARG A 60 8.42 20.59 -26.57
CA ARG A 60 7.66 21.00 -27.77
C ARG A 60 7.16 22.44 -27.70
N ALA A 61 6.74 22.91 -26.53
CA ALA A 61 6.28 24.30 -26.37
C ALA A 61 7.43 25.29 -26.57
N LEU A 62 8.64 24.95 -26.13
CA LEU A 62 9.83 25.76 -26.34
C LEU A 62 10.25 25.77 -27.82
N ASP A 63 10.20 24.62 -28.50
CA ASP A 63 10.52 24.52 -29.94
C ASP A 63 9.52 25.29 -30.83
N GLU A 64 8.27 25.44 -30.38
CA GLU A 64 7.19 26.11 -31.12
C GLU A 64 6.95 27.57 -30.66
N ASP A 65 7.82 28.15 -29.82
CA ASP A 65 7.68 29.50 -29.24
C ASP A 65 6.31 29.73 -28.54
N LYS A 66 5.79 28.70 -27.86
CA LYS A 66 4.51 28.71 -27.14
C LYS A 66 4.70 28.93 -25.64
N ASP A 67 5.13 30.13 -25.27
CA ASP A 67 5.47 30.51 -23.87
C ASP A 67 4.38 30.16 -22.84
N SER A 68 3.10 30.38 -23.16
CA SER A 68 2.00 30.07 -22.24
C SER A 68 1.91 28.58 -21.92
N VAL A 69 2.13 27.73 -22.92
CA VAL A 69 2.11 26.26 -22.77
C VAL A 69 3.33 25.79 -21.99
N ALA A 70 4.50 26.39 -22.22
CA ALA A 70 5.72 26.09 -21.46
C ALA A 70 5.53 26.40 -19.96
N ILE A 71 4.93 27.56 -19.64
CA ILE A 71 4.60 27.95 -18.27
C ILE A 71 3.62 26.97 -17.61
N GLU A 72 2.58 26.56 -18.34
CA GLU A 72 1.62 25.57 -17.84
C GLU A 72 2.28 24.21 -17.56
N ALA A 73 3.15 23.73 -18.45
CA ALA A 73 3.89 22.49 -18.26
C ALA A 73 4.80 22.56 -17.02
N MET A 74 5.53 23.67 -16.84
CA MET A 74 6.37 23.89 -15.65
C MET A 74 5.54 23.93 -14.35
N ASN A 75 4.37 24.58 -14.37
CA ASN A 75 3.47 24.61 -13.22
C ASN A 75 2.93 23.21 -12.89
N GLY A 76 2.57 22.43 -13.90
CA GLY A 76 2.15 21.03 -13.74
C GLY A 76 3.22 20.19 -13.05
N ILE A 77 4.47 20.26 -13.53
CA ILE A 77 5.62 19.57 -12.92
C ILE A 77 5.80 20.02 -11.46
N SER A 78 5.82 21.33 -11.21
CA SER A 78 5.96 21.89 -9.86
C SER A 78 4.87 21.38 -8.91
N ASN A 79 3.61 21.35 -9.36
CA ASN A 79 2.49 20.91 -8.53
C ASN A 79 2.63 19.43 -8.14
N ILE A 80 2.97 18.56 -9.10
CA ILE A 80 3.19 17.13 -8.83
C ILE A 80 4.35 16.93 -7.85
N VAL A 81 5.46 17.64 -8.04
CA VAL A 81 6.65 17.50 -7.18
C VAL A 81 6.39 18.01 -5.76
N LYS A 82 5.56 19.04 -5.59
CA LYS A 82 5.21 19.60 -4.26
C LYS A 82 4.29 18.69 -3.46
N GLU A 83 3.47 17.87 -4.11
CA GLU A 83 2.55 16.97 -3.44
C GLU A 83 3.24 15.66 -3.01
N SER A 84 2.98 15.19 -1.79
CA SER A 84 3.45 13.88 -1.34
C SER A 84 2.83 12.77 -2.21
N PRO A 85 3.62 11.80 -2.72
CA PRO A 85 3.09 10.63 -3.42
C PRO A 85 2.21 9.77 -2.51
N LEU A 86 2.42 9.86 -1.19
CA LEU A 86 1.73 9.05 -0.20
C LEU A 86 0.70 9.86 0.59
N LYS A 87 0.20 10.97 0.03
CA LYS A 87 -0.75 11.86 0.73
C LYS A 87 -2.01 11.13 1.21
N ASP A 88 -2.50 10.16 0.44
CA ASP A 88 -3.70 9.37 0.78
C ASP A 88 -3.35 7.97 1.32
N PHE A 89 -2.07 7.73 1.65
CA PHE A 89 -1.61 6.41 2.09
C PHE A 89 -2.27 5.96 3.39
N ASP A 90 -2.50 6.88 4.34
CA ASP A 90 -3.15 6.54 5.61
C ASP A 90 -4.59 6.05 5.40
N SER A 91 -5.33 6.64 4.46
CA SER A 91 -6.68 6.19 4.13
C SER A 91 -6.69 4.79 3.50
N ILE A 92 -5.71 4.52 2.62
CA ILE A 92 -5.51 3.21 2.01
C ILE A 92 -5.11 2.18 3.07
N SER A 93 -4.15 2.51 3.94
CA SER A 93 -3.69 1.65 5.03
C SER A 93 -4.82 1.31 6.00
N ASN A 94 -5.65 2.29 6.36
CA ASN A 94 -6.77 2.07 7.27
C ASN A 94 -7.87 1.20 6.66
N ALA A 95 -8.15 1.34 5.35
CA ALA A 95 -9.09 0.47 4.66
C ALA A 95 -8.64 -1.01 4.68
N LEU A 96 -7.34 -1.27 4.77
CA LEU A 96 -6.76 -2.61 4.79
C LEU A 96 -6.73 -3.27 6.17
N GLN A 97 -6.84 -2.50 7.25
CA GLN A 97 -6.83 -3.03 8.61
C GLN A 97 -8.22 -3.47 9.10
N ASN A 98 -9.31 -3.03 8.45
CA ASN A 98 -10.67 -3.24 8.95
C ASN A 98 -11.27 -4.65 8.72
N ASP A 99 -10.51 -5.61 8.19
CA ASP A 99 -10.91 -7.02 8.06
C ASP A 99 -10.58 -7.86 9.32
N ASP A 100 -10.88 -7.31 10.50
CA ASP A 100 -10.76 -8.02 11.76
C ASP A 100 -11.94 -8.99 11.96
N ILE A 101 -11.63 -10.27 11.85
CA ILE A 101 -12.48 -11.37 12.31
C ILE A 101 -12.25 -11.46 13.82
N ASP A 102 -13.30 -11.17 14.60
CA ASP A 102 -13.35 -11.47 16.03
C ASP A 102 -12.95 -12.93 16.26
N LEU A 103 -11.72 -13.13 16.75
CA LEU A 103 -11.28 -14.43 17.22
C LEU A 103 -11.91 -14.62 18.60
N ILE A 104 -13.13 -15.16 18.64
CA ILE A 104 -13.72 -15.67 19.88
C ILE A 104 -12.83 -16.85 20.32
N LEU A 105 -11.98 -16.60 21.31
CA LEU A 105 -11.20 -17.60 22.05
C LEU A 105 -12.09 -18.42 23.00
#